data_AF-R6AA40-F1
#
_entry.id   AF-R6AA40-F1
#
_cell.length_a   1.000
_cell.length_b   1.000
_cell.length_c   1.000
_cell.angle_alpha   90.00
_cell.angle_beta   90.00
_cell.angle_gamma   90.00
#
_symmetry.space_group_name_H-M   'P 1'
#
loop_
_entity.id
_entity.type
_entity.pdbx_description
1 polymer ?
#
loop_
_entity_poly.entity_id
_entity_poly.type
_entity_poly.pdbx_seq_one_letter_code
_entity_poly.pdbx_strand_id
1 'polypeptide(L)'
;MTQLTRLLHIVCLLCACNMAYAQNTIRSRHRPKPRKVTVTQTPLRKYINQKKEEIAKQQAAERKCYETACKTATRDALEKYLERYPKGKYVADVRNRIADFELWDKAKEANTIAACQEYLRMSQFRFFEQQARSTINNLEAAAAWDAIKLSDQKSDIYAFISKYPNASCVADAYRRIHELDGLAHFRQQQYEQALNEFNLAGGEQALSPASLPCYKQAQEYVDYTSARNRNTEGALRAFLTNYPYSCYSKEISNLLALAIAQSITIYSYDSAGAEALSYAKDSSTRQAVQRYIDWQKKNYKLYCKRNRMAARRANGNIIQFGLEWMDVGFNPSCYDDTDNDLDIVWFYNAGLSLKFGNYNTPVQFLLGAKIGLVGYTVWYDYNDESKTCFHLPLFAKLKVNVCNISKSAKLFVDATGYFNAVRDEFIENKFAASCGIGTAWKHWDWSFYYKADLGNKRHLDNDYLATSISYYF
;
A
#
# COMPACT_ATOMS: atom_id res chain seq x y z
N MET A 1 -129.67 82.98 -88.01
CA MET A 1 -129.32 81.76 -88.78
C MET A 1 -127.88 81.39 -88.48
N THR A 2 -127.49 80.12 -88.68
CA THR A 2 -126.13 79.54 -88.55
C THR A 2 -125.60 79.26 -87.14
N GLN A 3 -126.15 78.23 -86.46
CA GLN A 3 -125.55 77.55 -85.31
C GLN A 3 -126.06 76.09 -85.18
N LEU A 4 -126.00 75.32 -86.28
CA LEU A 4 -126.28 73.87 -86.26
C LEU A 4 -125.38 73.03 -87.20
N THR A 5 -124.34 73.66 -87.77
CA THR A 5 -123.36 73.00 -88.66
C THR A 5 -121.94 72.95 -88.10
N ARG A 6 -121.70 73.45 -86.88
CA ARG A 6 -120.37 73.42 -86.22
C ARG A 6 -120.20 72.33 -85.15
N LEU A 7 -121.23 71.54 -84.84
CA LEU A 7 -121.20 70.56 -83.74
C LEU A 7 -121.18 69.07 -84.17
N LEU A 8 -121.25 68.75 -85.46
CA LEU A 8 -121.21 67.36 -85.96
C LEU A 8 -119.94 66.98 -86.74
N HIS A 9 -119.05 67.93 -87.05
CA HIS A 9 -117.69 67.60 -87.55
C HIS A 9 -116.61 67.60 -86.45
N ILE A 10 -116.93 68.08 -85.25
CA ILE A 10 -116.03 67.97 -84.08
C ILE A 10 -116.06 66.53 -83.50
N VAL A 11 -117.07 65.72 -83.82
CA VAL A 11 -117.08 64.26 -83.58
C VAL A 11 -116.24 63.50 -84.63
N CYS A 12 -115.90 64.11 -85.77
CA CYS A 12 -115.06 63.50 -86.81
C CYS A 12 -113.55 63.79 -86.66
N LEU A 13 -113.13 64.69 -85.76
CA LEU A 13 -111.71 65.02 -85.54
C LEU A 13 -111.07 64.30 -84.33
N LEU A 14 -111.86 63.65 -83.47
CA LEU A 14 -111.36 62.77 -82.40
C LEU A 14 -111.18 61.30 -82.82
N CYS A 15 -111.58 60.93 -84.04
CA CYS A 15 -111.27 59.64 -84.68
C CYS A 15 -110.22 59.72 -85.81
N ALA A 16 -109.71 60.92 -86.13
CA ALA A 16 -108.67 61.11 -87.14
C ALA A 16 -107.25 61.33 -86.57
N CYS A 17 -107.09 61.41 -85.23
CA CYS A 17 -105.78 61.52 -84.57
C CYS A 17 -105.23 60.20 -83.96
N ASN A 18 -105.93 59.07 -84.10
CA ASN A 18 -105.40 57.75 -83.73
C ASN A 18 -105.24 56.78 -84.92
N MET A 19 -105.42 57.28 -86.15
CA MET A 19 -105.14 56.58 -87.41
C MET A 19 -103.94 57.20 -88.17
N ALA A 20 -102.91 57.64 -87.45
CA ALA A 20 -101.54 57.77 -87.97
C ALA A 20 -100.59 56.72 -87.36
N TYR A 21 -101.15 55.75 -86.62
CA TYR A 21 -100.43 54.64 -85.98
C TYR A 21 -100.76 53.27 -86.62
N ALA A 22 -101.51 53.25 -87.72
CA ALA A 22 -101.97 52.02 -88.36
C ALA A 22 -102.04 52.16 -89.90
N GLN A 23 -100.93 52.55 -90.54
CA GLN A 23 -100.77 52.38 -92.01
C GLN A 23 -99.31 52.49 -92.45
N ASN A 24 -98.41 51.86 -91.70
CA ASN A 24 -97.09 51.47 -92.23
C ASN A 24 -96.75 50.01 -91.89
N THR A 25 -97.79 49.18 -91.88
CA THR A 25 -97.71 47.73 -91.95
C THR A 25 -98.17 47.29 -93.34
N ILE A 26 -97.42 46.34 -93.92
CA ILE A 26 -97.71 45.48 -95.09
C ILE A 26 -96.88 45.80 -96.36
N ARG A 27 -95.59 45.43 -96.31
CA ARG A 27 -94.87 44.58 -97.30
C ARG A 27 -93.38 44.52 -96.88
N SER A 28 -92.96 43.44 -96.21
CA SER A 28 -92.28 42.25 -96.80
C SER A 28 -90.80 42.54 -97.11
N ARG A 29 -89.77 41.76 -96.72
CA ARG A 29 -89.65 40.37 -96.27
C ARG A 29 -88.21 40.14 -95.74
N HIS A 30 -88.07 39.18 -94.84
CA HIS A 30 -86.88 38.33 -94.58
C HIS A 30 -85.61 38.93 -93.92
N ARG A 31 -85.44 38.60 -92.63
CA ARG A 31 -84.33 37.76 -92.11
C ARG A 31 -84.58 37.48 -90.61
N PRO A 32 -84.50 36.22 -90.13
CA PRO A 32 -84.59 35.93 -88.71
C PRO A 32 -83.25 36.20 -88.01
N LYS A 33 -83.27 36.86 -86.85
CA LYS A 33 -82.15 37.03 -85.93
C LYS A 33 -82.42 36.29 -84.61
N PRO A 34 -81.36 35.86 -83.90
CA PRO A 34 -81.35 34.64 -83.10
C PRO A 34 -81.99 34.80 -81.72
N ARG A 35 -82.48 33.66 -81.23
CA ARG A 35 -83.01 33.42 -79.88
C ARG A 35 -81.90 33.70 -78.85
N LYS A 36 -82.06 34.75 -78.05
CA LYS A 36 -81.27 34.94 -76.81
C LYS A 36 -81.60 33.80 -75.86
N VAL A 37 -80.72 32.82 -75.78
CA VAL A 37 -80.69 31.85 -74.68
C VAL A 37 -79.82 32.45 -73.59
N THR A 38 -80.44 32.95 -72.53
CA THR A 38 -79.73 33.29 -71.30
C THR A 38 -79.35 31.98 -70.61
N VAL A 39 -78.15 31.47 -70.90
CA VAL A 39 -77.54 30.41 -70.08
C VAL A 39 -76.98 31.08 -68.83
N THR A 40 -77.48 30.71 -67.67
CA THR A 40 -76.95 31.11 -66.37
C THR A 40 -75.50 30.60 -66.23
N GLN A 41 -74.51 31.47 -66.43
CA GLN A 41 -73.07 31.16 -66.30
C GLN A 41 -72.60 30.91 -64.84
N THR A 42 -73.50 30.91 -63.87
CA THR A 42 -73.22 30.82 -62.43
C THR A 42 -72.65 29.45 -61.97
N PRO A 43 -73.10 28.28 -62.47
CA PRO A 43 -72.54 26.98 -62.04
C PRO A 43 -71.14 26.70 -62.59
N LEU A 44 -70.89 27.06 -63.86
CA LEU A 44 -69.60 26.81 -64.53
C LEU A 44 -68.48 27.71 -63.97
N ARG A 45 -68.78 29.01 -63.70
CA ARG A 45 -67.85 29.91 -63.00
C ARG A 45 -67.57 29.45 -61.57
N LYS A 46 -68.59 28.96 -60.84
CA LYS A 46 -68.45 28.40 -59.50
C LYS A 46 -67.54 27.16 -59.50
N TYR A 47 -67.73 26.26 -60.48
CA TYR A 47 -66.88 25.07 -60.66
C TYR A 47 -65.42 25.43 -61.01
N ILE A 48 -65.21 26.39 -61.92
CA ILE A 48 -63.86 26.86 -62.29
C ILE A 48 -63.16 27.53 -61.10
N ASN A 49 -63.86 28.36 -60.31
CA ASN A 49 -63.29 28.98 -59.12
C ASN A 49 -62.99 27.97 -58.02
N GLN A 50 -63.89 27.00 -57.80
CA GLN A 50 -63.69 25.92 -56.84
C GLN A 50 -62.49 25.04 -57.24
N LYS A 51 -62.34 24.70 -58.53
CA LYS A 51 -61.16 23.98 -59.02
C LYS A 51 -59.88 24.79 -58.91
N LYS A 52 -59.92 26.11 -59.13
CA LYS A 52 -58.78 27.00 -58.89
C LYS A 52 -58.38 27.04 -57.41
N GLU A 53 -59.34 27.08 -56.49
CA GLU A 53 -59.08 27.03 -55.04
C GLU A 53 -58.50 25.68 -54.58
N GLU A 54 -58.98 24.56 -55.14
CA GLU A 54 -58.42 23.22 -54.87
C GLU A 54 -56.96 23.11 -55.35
N ILE A 55 -56.67 23.58 -56.56
CA ILE A 55 -55.30 23.64 -57.10
C ILE A 55 -54.42 24.56 -56.25
N ALA A 56 -54.94 25.72 -55.83
CA ALA A 56 -54.20 26.64 -54.96
C ALA A 56 -53.92 26.04 -53.57
N LYS A 57 -54.87 25.30 -52.97
CA LYS A 57 -54.66 24.57 -51.72
C LYS A 57 -53.63 23.46 -51.87
N GLN A 58 -53.64 22.70 -52.97
CA GLN A 58 -52.63 21.69 -53.26
C GLN A 58 -51.24 22.29 -53.45
N GLN A 59 -51.13 23.40 -54.20
CA GLN A 59 -49.86 24.11 -54.39
C GLN A 59 -49.34 24.75 -53.09
N ALA A 60 -50.23 25.25 -52.22
CA ALA A 60 -49.85 25.76 -50.90
C ALA A 60 -49.37 24.64 -49.97
N ALA A 61 -50.04 23.48 -49.99
CA ALA A 61 -49.61 22.30 -49.23
C ALA A 61 -48.28 21.73 -49.72
N GLU A 62 -48.08 21.67 -51.04
CA GLU A 62 -46.81 21.28 -51.66
C GLU A 62 -45.69 22.26 -51.26
N ARG A 63 -45.93 23.57 -51.39
CA ARG A 63 -44.97 24.60 -51.00
C ARG A 63 -44.57 24.46 -49.52
N LYS A 64 -45.54 24.26 -48.63
CA LYS A 64 -45.25 24.05 -47.20
C LYS A 64 -44.42 22.78 -46.98
N CYS A 65 -44.70 21.71 -47.72
CA CYS A 65 -43.95 20.46 -47.63
C CYS A 65 -42.50 20.62 -48.13
N TYR A 66 -42.31 21.32 -49.25
CA TYR A 66 -40.99 21.67 -49.80
C TYR A 66 -40.20 22.57 -48.84
N GLU A 67 -40.82 23.63 -48.30
CA GLU A 67 -40.19 24.51 -47.32
C GLU A 67 -39.79 23.74 -46.05
N THR A 68 -40.61 22.78 -45.63
CA THR A 68 -40.29 21.91 -44.48
C THR A 68 -39.08 21.01 -44.81
N ALA A 69 -39.07 20.35 -45.97
CA ALA A 69 -37.94 19.51 -46.39
C ALA A 69 -36.63 20.31 -46.50
N CYS A 70 -36.68 21.52 -47.04
CA CYS A 70 -35.53 22.42 -47.11
C CYS A 70 -35.05 22.88 -45.72
N LYS A 71 -35.97 23.12 -44.78
CA LYS A 71 -35.63 23.48 -43.39
C LYS A 71 -35.04 22.30 -42.62
N THR A 72 -35.53 21.09 -42.85
CA THR A 72 -34.96 19.87 -42.26
C THR A 72 -33.55 19.61 -42.79
N ALA A 73 -33.27 20.01 -44.04
CA ALA A 73 -31.93 19.99 -44.64
C ALA A 73 -31.24 18.61 -44.58
N THR A 74 -32.02 17.54 -44.72
CA THR A 74 -31.51 16.16 -44.82
C THR A 74 -31.91 15.52 -46.14
N ARG A 75 -31.07 14.59 -46.61
CA ARG A 75 -31.35 13.78 -47.81
C ARG A 75 -32.71 13.07 -47.73
N ASP A 76 -32.99 12.40 -46.61
CA ASP A 76 -34.25 11.68 -46.37
C ASP A 76 -35.49 12.58 -46.44
N ALA A 77 -35.43 13.81 -45.93
CA ALA A 77 -36.55 14.75 -46.01
C ALA A 77 -36.81 15.25 -47.43
N LEU A 78 -35.75 15.41 -48.23
CA LEU A 78 -35.84 15.79 -49.65
C LEU A 78 -36.35 14.63 -50.51
N GLU A 79 -35.93 13.39 -50.24
CA GLU A 79 -36.41 12.18 -50.90
C GLU A 79 -37.91 11.95 -50.63
N LYS A 80 -38.36 12.11 -49.38
CA LYS A 80 -39.79 12.06 -49.01
C LYS A 80 -40.65 13.10 -49.73
N TYR A 81 -40.11 14.28 -50.04
CA TYR A 81 -40.81 15.26 -50.87
C TYR A 81 -40.97 14.76 -52.31
N LEU A 82 -39.93 14.16 -52.90
CA LEU A 82 -39.98 13.60 -54.26
C LEU A 82 -40.98 12.45 -54.39
N GLU A 83 -41.10 11.61 -53.36
CA GLU A 83 -42.11 10.53 -53.31
C GLU A 83 -43.54 11.09 -53.27
N ARG A 84 -43.77 12.14 -52.47
CA ARG A 84 -45.11 12.71 -52.27
C ARG A 84 -45.56 13.62 -53.41
N TYR A 85 -44.62 14.26 -54.12
CA TYR A 85 -44.89 15.19 -55.21
C TYR A 85 -43.99 14.93 -56.43
N PRO A 86 -44.11 13.78 -57.12
CA PRO A 86 -43.19 13.36 -58.18
C PRO A 86 -43.23 14.24 -59.44
N LYS A 87 -44.30 15.01 -59.64
CA LYS A 87 -44.46 16.01 -60.72
C LYS A 87 -44.65 17.43 -60.17
N GLY A 88 -44.21 17.66 -58.91
CA GLY A 88 -44.32 18.93 -58.22
C GLY A 88 -43.48 20.04 -58.85
N LYS A 89 -43.84 21.29 -58.55
CA LYS A 89 -43.14 22.49 -59.04
C LYS A 89 -41.68 22.54 -58.59
N TYR A 90 -41.35 22.01 -57.40
CA TYR A 90 -40.02 22.10 -56.81
C TYR A 90 -39.15 20.85 -57.03
N VAL A 91 -39.61 19.87 -57.81
CA VAL A 91 -38.89 18.61 -58.06
C VAL A 91 -37.47 18.83 -58.61
N ALA A 92 -37.31 19.76 -59.54
CA ALA A 92 -35.99 20.06 -60.12
C ALA A 92 -35.01 20.62 -59.07
N ASP A 93 -35.46 21.55 -58.23
CA ASP A 93 -34.64 22.11 -57.16
C ASP A 93 -34.27 21.06 -56.11
N VAL A 94 -35.24 20.24 -55.69
CA VAL A 94 -35.02 19.17 -54.71
C VAL A 94 -34.02 18.12 -55.22
N ARG A 95 -34.09 17.75 -56.50
CA ARG A 95 -33.09 16.87 -57.12
C ARG A 95 -31.69 17.50 -57.12
N ASN A 96 -31.58 18.78 -57.45
CA ASN A 96 -30.28 19.48 -57.40
C ASN A 96 -29.72 19.54 -55.96
N ARG A 97 -30.59 19.71 -54.95
CA ARG A 97 -30.18 19.67 -53.54
C ARG A 97 -29.67 18.29 -53.13
N ILE A 98 -30.37 17.22 -53.51
CA ILE A 98 -29.93 15.83 -53.24
C ILE A 98 -28.59 15.55 -53.94
N ALA A 99 -28.40 16.03 -55.17
CA ALA A 99 -27.14 15.88 -55.89
C ALA A 99 -25.95 16.52 -55.14
N ASP A 100 -26.15 17.60 -54.38
CA ASP A 100 -25.13 18.21 -53.51
C ASP A 100 -24.69 17.24 -52.39
N PHE A 101 -25.64 16.52 -51.77
CA PHE A 101 -25.34 15.48 -50.78
C PHE A 101 -24.56 14.33 -51.41
N GLU A 102 -24.96 13.85 -52.59
CA GLU A 102 -24.25 12.77 -53.28
C GLU A 102 -22.83 13.16 -53.70
N LEU A 103 -22.61 14.41 -54.12
CA LEU A 103 -21.29 14.95 -54.42
C LEU A 103 -20.41 14.98 -53.16
N TRP A 104 -20.97 15.37 -52.01
CA TRP A 104 -20.24 15.36 -50.75
C TRP A 104 -19.95 13.95 -50.24
N ASP A 105 -20.91 13.02 -50.33
CA ASP A 105 -20.71 11.62 -49.94
C ASP A 105 -19.54 10.99 -50.73
N LYS A 106 -19.50 11.21 -52.05
CA LYS A 106 -18.36 10.79 -52.89
C LYS A 106 -17.03 11.41 -52.47
N ALA A 107 -17.03 12.71 -52.15
CA ALA A 107 -15.81 13.39 -51.70
C ALA A 107 -15.32 12.86 -50.35
N LYS A 108 -16.24 12.57 -49.44
CA LYS A 108 -15.98 12.01 -48.11
C LYS A 108 -15.45 10.57 -48.21
N GLU A 109 -16.03 9.73 -49.06
CA GLU A 109 -15.57 8.37 -49.31
C GLU A 109 -14.17 8.35 -49.93
N ALA A 110 -13.90 9.22 -50.90
CA ALA A 110 -12.58 9.33 -51.52
C ALA A 110 -11.51 9.85 -50.55
N ASN A 111 -11.89 10.73 -49.60
CA ASN A 111 -11.01 11.31 -48.58
C ASN A 111 -9.69 11.88 -49.13
N THR A 112 -9.77 12.60 -50.26
CA THR A 112 -8.62 13.26 -50.89
C THR A 112 -8.87 14.75 -51.07
N ILE A 113 -7.78 15.54 -51.11
CA ILE A 113 -7.83 16.98 -51.38
C ILE A 113 -8.55 17.24 -52.72
N ALA A 114 -8.21 16.47 -53.76
CA ALA A 114 -8.80 16.60 -55.08
C ALA A 114 -10.33 16.39 -55.07
N ALA A 115 -10.83 15.38 -54.35
CA ALA A 115 -12.26 15.11 -54.28
C ALA A 115 -13.03 16.20 -53.52
N CYS A 116 -12.46 16.72 -52.43
CA CYS A 116 -13.05 17.85 -51.70
C CYS A 116 -13.02 19.15 -52.50
N GLN A 117 -11.95 19.42 -53.26
CA GLN A 117 -11.88 20.56 -54.19
C GLN A 117 -12.90 20.43 -55.32
N GLU A 118 -13.10 19.23 -55.84
CA GLU A 118 -14.10 18.96 -56.87
C GLU A 118 -15.51 19.17 -56.33
N TYR A 119 -15.81 18.74 -55.10
CA TYR A 119 -17.04 19.11 -54.41
C TYR A 119 -17.21 20.64 -54.37
N LEU A 120 -16.23 21.39 -53.86
CA LEU A 120 -16.31 22.85 -53.76
C LEU A 120 -16.50 23.56 -55.13
N ARG A 121 -16.04 22.94 -56.21
CA ARG A 121 -16.16 23.43 -57.59
C ARG A 121 -17.53 23.10 -58.21
N MET A 122 -18.00 21.87 -58.06
CA MET A 122 -19.23 21.36 -58.69
C MET A 122 -20.50 21.62 -57.89
N SER A 123 -20.37 21.71 -56.57
CA SER A 123 -21.47 21.89 -55.62
C SER A 123 -22.17 23.23 -55.86
N GLN A 124 -23.45 23.17 -56.21
CA GLN A 124 -24.28 24.37 -56.41
C GLN A 124 -24.67 25.02 -55.08
N PHE A 125 -24.96 24.22 -54.04
CA PHE A 125 -25.52 24.72 -52.77
C PHE A 125 -24.50 24.81 -51.65
N ARG A 126 -23.40 24.03 -51.72
CA ARG A 126 -22.25 24.12 -50.80
C ARG A 126 -22.63 23.87 -49.33
N PHE A 127 -23.59 22.96 -49.10
CA PHE A 127 -24.05 22.63 -47.75
C PHE A 127 -22.91 22.17 -46.83
N PHE A 128 -21.86 21.58 -47.39
CA PHE A 128 -20.72 21.01 -46.67
C PHE A 128 -19.41 21.77 -46.89
N GLU A 129 -19.46 23.05 -47.28
CA GLU A 129 -18.24 23.82 -47.59
C GLU A 129 -17.27 23.88 -46.41
N GLN A 130 -17.76 24.10 -45.18
CA GLN A 130 -16.89 24.16 -44.00
C GLN A 130 -16.23 22.81 -43.72
N GLN A 131 -16.99 21.72 -43.83
CA GLN A 131 -16.49 20.35 -43.67
C GLN A 131 -15.45 20.03 -44.75
N ALA A 132 -15.73 20.35 -46.02
CA ALA A 132 -14.80 20.13 -47.12
C ALA A 132 -13.48 20.89 -46.92
N ARG A 133 -13.54 22.17 -46.52
CA ARG A 133 -12.34 22.98 -46.21
C ARG A 133 -11.59 22.44 -45.01
N SER A 134 -12.28 22.00 -43.96
CA SER A 134 -11.66 21.37 -42.79
C SER A 134 -10.95 20.07 -43.15
N THR A 135 -11.57 19.22 -43.98
CA THR A 135 -10.95 17.99 -44.49
C THR A 135 -9.71 18.28 -45.32
N ILE A 136 -9.77 19.25 -46.24
CA ILE A 136 -8.60 19.69 -47.02
C ILE A 136 -7.47 20.15 -46.08
N ASN A 137 -7.78 21.04 -45.13
CA ASN A 137 -6.80 21.54 -44.18
C ASN A 137 -6.15 20.42 -43.35
N ASN A 138 -6.93 19.42 -42.91
CA ASN A 138 -6.41 18.27 -42.16
C ASN A 138 -5.54 17.34 -43.01
N LEU A 139 -5.92 17.10 -44.27
CA LEU A 139 -5.12 16.29 -45.20
C LEU A 139 -3.80 16.98 -45.57
N GLU A 140 -3.84 18.30 -45.82
CA GLU A 140 -2.63 19.10 -46.04
C GLU A 140 -1.74 19.13 -44.80
N ALA A 141 -2.33 19.32 -43.61
CA ALA A 141 -1.60 19.30 -42.36
C ALA A 141 -0.96 17.93 -42.09
N ALA A 142 -1.66 16.82 -42.37
CA ALA A 142 -1.10 15.47 -42.23
C ALA A 142 0.13 15.26 -43.13
N ALA A 143 0.03 15.66 -44.41
CA ALA A 143 1.16 15.57 -45.34
C ALA A 143 2.33 16.49 -44.94
N ALA A 144 2.03 17.72 -44.48
CA ALA A 144 3.03 18.65 -44.00
C ALA A 144 3.73 18.12 -42.73
N TRP A 145 2.97 17.53 -41.80
CA TRP A 145 3.49 16.89 -40.60
C TRP A 145 4.38 15.70 -40.94
N ASP A 146 3.96 14.83 -41.86
CA ASP A 146 4.76 13.68 -42.30
C ASP A 146 6.13 14.07 -42.86
N ALA A 147 6.23 15.24 -43.49
CA ALA A 147 7.49 15.77 -44.02
C ALA A 147 8.44 16.29 -42.93
N ILE A 148 7.92 16.75 -41.78
CA ILE A 148 8.72 17.40 -40.72
C ILE A 148 8.80 16.63 -39.41
N LYS A 149 8.04 15.54 -39.23
CA LYS A 149 7.94 14.80 -37.95
C LYS A 149 9.27 14.24 -37.44
N LEU A 150 10.26 14.08 -38.34
CA LEU A 150 11.62 13.66 -38.01
C LEU A 150 12.62 14.83 -37.95
N SER A 151 12.17 16.07 -38.14
CA SER A 151 13.05 17.23 -38.00
C SER A 151 13.55 17.34 -36.56
N ASP A 152 14.80 17.76 -36.43
CA ASP A 152 15.43 18.10 -35.15
C ASP A 152 15.33 19.59 -34.84
N GLN A 153 14.76 20.38 -35.77
CA GLN A 153 14.60 21.82 -35.62
C GLN A 153 13.21 22.16 -35.10
N LYS A 154 13.15 22.64 -33.86
CA LYS A 154 11.90 23.11 -33.24
C LYS A 154 11.22 24.22 -34.03
N SER A 155 11.99 25.06 -34.75
CA SER A 155 11.45 26.12 -35.61
C SER A 155 10.49 25.60 -36.68
N ASP A 156 10.81 24.45 -37.30
CA ASP A 156 9.98 23.86 -38.36
C ASP A 156 8.63 23.40 -37.79
N ILE A 157 8.68 22.83 -36.58
CA ILE A 157 7.50 22.34 -35.86
C ILE A 157 6.61 23.51 -35.41
N TYR A 158 7.19 24.59 -34.88
CA TYR A 158 6.43 25.79 -34.54
C TYR A 158 5.80 26.45 -35.77
N ALA A 159 6.52 26.50 -36.90
CA ALA A 159 5.97 27.01 -38.15
C ALA A 159 4.77 26.18 -38.63
N PHE A 160 4.85 24.84 -38.49
CA PHE A 160 3.72 23.95 -38.77
C PHE A 160 2.51 24.21 -37.87
N ILE A 161 2.71 24.29 -36.55
CA ILE A 161 1.64 24.56 -35.57
C ILE A 161 0.98 25.91 -35.87
N SER A 162 1.77 26.94 -36.20
CA SER A 162 1.24 28.25 -36.54
C SER A 162 0.43 28.25 -37.84
N LYS A 163 0.80 27.43 -38.83
CA LYS A 163 0.12 27.34 -40.12
C LYS A 163 -1.17 26.50 -40.04
N TYR A 164 -1.19 25.47 -39.20
CA TYR A 164 -2.31 24.51 -39.08
C TYR A 164 -2.80 24.36 -37.62
N PRO A 165 -3.25 25.43 -36.95
CA PRO A 165 -3.49 25.42 -35.49
C PRO A 165 -4.61 24.46 -35.03
N ASN A 166 -5.54 24.12 -35.91
CA ASN A 166 -6.70 23.27 -35.59
C ASN A 166 -6.60 21.85 -36.18
N ALA A 167 -5.44 21.46 -36.72
CA ALA A 167 -5.26 20.13 -37.28
C ALA A 167 -5.12 19.07 -36.18
N SER A 168 -5.57 17.84 -36.45
CA SER A 168 -5.54 16.74 -35.48
C SER A 168 -4.12 16.33 -35.05
N CYS A 169 -3.13 16.49 -35.94
CA CYS A 169 -1.72 16.17 -35.71
C CYS A 169 -0.95 17.25 -34.91
N VAL A 170 -1.59 18.35 -34.51
CA VAL A 170 -0.96 19.39 -33.66
C VAL A 170 -0.53 18.82 -32.30
N ALA A 171 -1.32 17.88 -31.74
CA ALA A 171 -0.92 17.20 -30.51
C ALA A 171 0.40 16.43 -30.67
N ASP A 172 0.58 15.76 -31.82
CA ASP A 172 1.82 15.03 -32.14
C ASP A 172 3.00 15.98 -32.34
N ALA A 173 2.74 17.15 -32.93
CA ALA A 173 3.74 18.21 -33.05
C ALA A 173 4.24 18.72 -31.70
N TYR A 174 3.35 18.95 -30.73
CA TYR A 174 3.75 19.30 -29.36
C TYR A 174 4.50 18.17 -28.66
N ARG A 175 4.08 16.91 -28.82
CA ARG A 175 4.82 15.76 -28.28
C ARG A 175 6.25 15.70 -28.81
N ARG A 176 6.45 15.97 -30.10
CA ARG A 176 7.79 16.03 -30.71
C ARG A 176 8.64 17.18 -30.17
N ILE A 177 8.06 18.34 -29.86
CA ILE A 177 8.77 19.44 -29.20
C ILE A 177 9.30 18.98 -27.83
N HIS A 178 8.43 18.40 -27.01
CA HIS A 178 8.82 17.84 -25.70
C HIS A 178 9.90 16.77 -25.82
N GLU A 179 9.85 15.90 -26.84
CA GLU A 179 10.91 14.94 -27.11
C GLU A 179 12.26 15.60 -27.40
N LEU A 180 12.27 16.67 -28.22
CA LEU A 180 13.49 17.44 -28.52
C LEU A 180 14.04 18.18 -27.30
N ASP A 181 13.15 18.73 -26.46
CA ASP A 181 13.52 19.35 -25.19
C ASP A 181 14.11 18.33 -24.20
N GLY A 182 13.50 17.15 -24.11
CA GLY A 182 14.04 16.02 -23.34
C GLY A 182 15.45 15.63 -23.79
N LEU A 183 15.67 15.52 -25.10
CA LEU A 183 17.01 15.26 -25.66
C LEU A 183 18.01 16.39 -25.35
N ALA A 184 17.56 17.66 -25.39
CA ALA A 184 18.41 18.80 -25.07
C ALA A 184 18.84 18.80 -23.59
N HIS A 185 17.92 18.55 -22.66
CA HIS A 185 18.22 18.40 -21.24
C HIS A 185 19.11 17.18 -20.96
N PHE A 186 18.86 16.07 -21.65
CA PHE A 186 19.69 14.87 -21.53
C PHE A 186 21.15 15.14 -21.91
N ARG A 187 21.39 15.87 -23.00
CA ARG A 187 22.76 16.28 -23.42
C ARG A 187 23.44 17.18 -22.39
N GLN A 188 22.66 17.92 -21.60
CA GLN A 188 23.14 18.75 -20.50
C GLN A 188 23.26 17.98 -19.16
N GLN A 189 23.04 16.66 -19.17
CA GLN A 189 23.03 15.79 -17.97
C GLN A 189 21.96 16.19 -16.92
N GLN A 190 20.93 16.90 -17.37
CA GLN A 190 19.77 17.31 -16.57
C GLN A 190 18.69 16.22 -16.63
N TYR A 191 18.98 15.06 -16.05
CA TYR A 191 18.17 13.84 -16.22
C TYR A 191 16.74 13.96 -15.67
N GLU A 192 16.53 14.68 -14.57
CA GLU A 192 15.18 14.91 -14.02
C GLU A 192 14.33 15.77 -14.97
N GLN A 193 14.88 16.87 -15.47
CA GLN A 193 14.20 17.72 -16.45
C GLN A 193 13.95 16.95 -17.75
N ALA A 194 14.96 16.21 -18.23
CA ALA A 194 14.84 15.39 -19.43
C ALA A 194 13.71 14.36 -19.31
N LEU A 195 13.62 13.67 -18.18
CA LEU A 195 12.59 12.67 -17.92
C LEU A 195 11.18 13.29 -17.89
N ASN A 196 11.04 14.46 -17.26
CA ASN A 196 9.77 15.19 -17.25
C ASN A 196 9.30 15.54 -18.66
N GLU A 197 10.19 16.08 -19.50
CA GLU A 197 9.88 16.40 -20.89
C GLU A 197 9.54 15.14 -21.71
N PHE A 198 10.30 14.06 -21.55
CA PHE A 198 9.96 12.79 -22.22
C PHE A 198 8.60 12.23 -21.79
N ASN A 199 8.21 12.38 -20.52
CA ASN A 199 6.88 11.97 -20.05
C ASN A 199 5.78 12.86 -20.65
N LEU A 200 6.02 14.17 -20.82
CA LEU A 200 5.11 15.08 -21.54
C LEU A 200 4.98 14.73 -23.03
N ALA A 201 6.04 14.19 -23.64
CA ALA A 201 6.00 13.64 -25.01
C ALA A 201 5.17 12.34 -25.13
N GLY A 202 4.72 11.77 -24.00
CA GLY A 202 3.93 10.55 -23.92
C GLY A 202 4.71 9.31 -23.44
N GLY A 203 5.95 9.47 -22.98
CA GLY A 203 6.76 8.41 -22.39
C GLY A 203 7.14 7.29 -23.36
N GLU A 204 7.46 6.11 -22.83
CA GLU A 204 8.02 4.98 -23.60
C GLU A 204 7.21 4.59 -24.85
N GLN A 205 5.88 4.70 -24.81
CA GLN A 205 5.01 4.29 -25.93
C GLN A 205 4.96 5.29 -27.10
N ALA A 206 5.31 6.55 -26.83
CA ALA A 206 5.08 7.66 -27.76
C ALA A 206 6.37 8.24 -28.36
N LEU A 207 7.51 7.95 -27.73
CA LEU A 207 8.84 8.42 -28.15
C LEU A 207 9.35 7.70 -29.40
N SER A 208 10.20 8.37 -30.17
CA SER A 208 10.87 7.75 -31.30
C SER A 208 11.89 6.69 -30.82
N PRO A 209 12.19 5.67 -31.66
CA PRO A 209 13.21 4.68 -31.34
C PRO A 209 14.60 5.27 -31.03
N ALA A 210 14.90 6.45 -31.56
CA ALA A 210 16.17 7.14 -31.32
C ALA A 210 16.26 7.77 -29.92
N SER A 211 15.14 8.25 -29.37
CA SER A 211 15.08 8.90 -28.05
C SER A 211 14.88 7.92 -26.90
N LEU A 212 14.34 6.73 -27.19
CA LEU A 212 14.01 5.73 -26.18
C LEU A 212 15.22 5.32 -25.29
N PRO A 213 16.45 5.13 -25.81
CA PRO A 213 17.61 4.87 -24.96
C PRO A 213 17.92 6.02 -23.99
N CYS A 214 17.82 7.27 -24.45
CA CYS A 214 18.02 8.45 -23.59
C CYS A 214 16.97 8.54 -22.49
N TYR A 215 15.70 8.26 -22.81
CA TYR A 215 14.62 8.17 -21.82
C TYR A 215 14.90 7.13 -20.75
N LYS A 216 15.25 5.89 -21.15
CA LYS A 216 15.54 4.80 -20.21
C LYS A 216 16.72 5.13 -19.31
N GLN A 217 17.77 5.73 -19.86
CA GLN A 217 18.93 6.14 -19.08
C GLN A 217 18.59 7.29 -18.11
N ALA A 218 17.77 8.26 -18.53
CA ALA A 218 17.31 9.33 -17.63
C ALA A 218 16.43 8.77 -16.49
N GLN A 219 15.49 7.87 -16.80
CA GLN A 219 14.66 7.18 -15.82
C GLN A 219 15.49 6.40 -14.80
N GLU A 220 16.46 5.60 -15.27
CA GLU A 220 17.36 4.85 -14.40
C GLU A 220 18.16 5.77 -13.46
N TYR A 221 18.69 6.89 -13.97
CA TYR A 221 19.43 7.84 -13.15
C TYR A 221 18.56 8.48 -12.07
N VAL A 222 17.33 8.88 -12.40
CA VAL A 222 16.39 9.46 -11.44
C VAL A 222 15.99 8.44 -10.36
N ASP A 223 15.77 7.19 -10.75
CA ASP A 223 15.48 6.12 -9.79
C ASP A 223 16.69 5.83 -8.90
N TYR A 224 17.91 5.88 -9.45
CA TYR A 224 19.16 5.76 -8.71
C TYR A 224 19.30 6.88 -7.66
N THR A 225 19.15 8.15 -8.05
CA THR A 225 19.30 9.28 -7.12
C THR A 225 18.23 9.22 -6.03
N SER A 226 16.99 8.87 -6.38
CA SER A 226 15.89 8.66 -5.44
C SER A 226 16.20 7.55 -4.43
N ALA A 227 16.66 6.38 -4.89
CA ALA A 227 17.03 5.26 -4.03
C ALA A 227 18.19 5.61 -3.09
N ARG A 228 19.23 6.26 -3.64
CA ARG A 228 20.41 6.73 -2.89
C ARG A 228 20.04 7.77 -1.82
N ASN A 229 19.16 8.72 -2.13
CA ASN A 229 18.75 9.77 -1.21
C ASN A 229 17.86 9.24 -0.08
N ARG A 230 16.95 8.30 -0.37
CA ARG A 230 16.14 7.65 0.69
C ARG A 230 16.99 6.76 1.58
N ASN A 231 17.96 6.05 1.00
CA ASN A 231 18.88 5.14 1.69
C ASN A 231 18.18 4.14 2.64
N THR A 232 17.03 3.62 2.22
CA THR A 232 16.28 2.59 2.96
C THR A 232 16.41 1.24 2.26
N GLU A 233 16.35 0.16 3.03
CA GLU A 233 16.47 -1.21 2.51
C GLU A 233 15.49 -1.47 1.35
N GLY A 234 14.23 -1.08 1.50
CA GLY A 234 13.20 -1.25 0.48
C GLY A 234 13.49 -0.48 -0.82
N ALA A 235 13.94 0.77 -0.73
CA ALA A 235 14.24 1.58 -1.91
C ALA A 235 15.46 1.04 -2.67
N LEU A 236 16.50 0.63 -1.95
CA LEU A 236 17.73 0.09 -2.53
C LEU A 236 17.47 -1.29 -3.18
N ARG A 237 16.65 -2.14 -2.56
CA ARG A 237 16.22 -3.43 -3.16
C ARG A 237 15.39 -3.23 -4.41
N ALA A 238 14.44 -2.28 -4.39
CA ALA A 238 13.62 -1.98 -5.55
C ALA A 238 14.46 -1.55 -6.75
N PHE A 239 15.47 -0.69 -6.55
CA PHE A 239 16.40 -0.31 -7.60
C PHE A 239 17.16 -1.51 -8.19
N LEU A 240 17.75 -2.37 -7.35
CA LEU A 240 18.48 -3.56 -7.83
C LEU A 240 17.58 -4.57 -8.54
N THR A 241 16.30 -4.61 -8.20
CA THR A 241 15.31 -5.49 -8.84
C THR A 241 14.92 -4.96 -10.21
N ASN A 242 14.68 -3.66 -10.33
CA ASN A 242 14.28 -3.02 -11.58
C ASN A 242 15.46 -2.88 -12.55
N TYR A 243 16.69 -2.72 -12.04
CA TYR A 243 17.90 -2.45 -12.82
C TYR A 243 19.07 -3.37 -12.45
N PRO A 244 18.96 -4.71 -12.67
CA PRO A 244 19.97 -5.68 -12.22
C PRO A 244 21.34 -5.51 -12.91
N TYR A 245 21.36 -4.96 -14.12
CA TYR A 245 22.58 -4.74 -14.91
C TYR A 245 23.03 -3.27 -14.95
N SER A 246 22.47 -2.43 -14.07
CA SER A 246 22.83 -1.01 -13.97
C SER A 246 24.31 -0.81 -13.67
N CYS A 247 24.89 0.26 -14.20
CA CYS A 247 26.22 0.71 -13.80
C CYS A 247 26.29 1.17 -12.33
N TYR A 248 25.16 1.60 -11.76
CA TYR A 248 25.01 2.03 -10.36
C TYR A 248 24.77 0.86 -9.40
N SER A 249 24.52 -0.35 -9.91
CA SER A 249 24.19 -1.54 -9.10
C SER A 249 25.22 -1.83 -8.01
N LYS A 250 26.51 -1.64 -8.29
CA LYS A 250 27.59 -1.87 -7.31
C LYS A 250 27.48 -0.90 -6.13
N GLU A 251 27.30 0.39 -6.40
CA GLU A 251 27.15 1.41 -5.35
C GLU A 251 25.90 1.14 -4.51
N ILE A 252 24.75 0.93 -5.15
CA ILE A 252 23.48 0.66 -4.47
C ILE A 252 23.54 -0.64 -3.65
N SER A 253 24.18 -1.69 -4.18
CA SER A 253 24.39 -2.95 -3.45
C SER A 253 25.24 -2.74 -2.20
N ASN A 254 26.30 -1.92 -2.27
CA ASN A 254 27.09 -1.58 -1.09
C ASN A 254 26.31 -0.76 -0.05
N LEU A 255 25.49 0.21 -0.49
CA LEU A 255 24.59 0.94 0.41
C LEU A 255 23.59 0.01 1.09
N LEU A 256 23.03 -0.96 0.35
CA LEU A 256 22.12 -1.96 0.89
C LEU A 256 22.81 -2.83 1.94
N ALA A 257 24.04 -3.27 1.67
CA ALA A 257 24.85 -4.02 2.63
C ALA A 257 25.03 -3.27 3.95
N LEU A 258 25.31 -1.96 3.88
CA LEU A 258 25.47 -1.11 5.07
C LEU A 258 24.14 -0.88 5.80
N ALA A 259 23.04 -0.67 5.06
CA ALA A 259 21.72 -0.51 5.65
C ALA A 259 21.28 -1.76 6.43
N ILE A 260 21.50 -2.96 5.86
CA ILE A 260 21.24 -4.23 6.55
C ILE A 260 22.19 -4.37 7.76
N ALA A 261 23.48 -4.05 7.60
CA ALA A 261 24.44 -4.17 8.69
C ALA A 261 24.10 -3.29 9.91
N GLN A 262 23.55 -2.09 9.67
CA GLN A 262 23.13 -1.17 10.73
C GLN A 262 21.90 -1.67 11.51
N SER A 263 21.05 -2.50 10.90
CA SER A 263 19.87 -3.07 11.56
C SER A 263 20.15 -4.40 12.29
N ILE A 264 21.38 -4.91 12.22
CA ILE A 264 21.77 -6.17 12.88
C ILE A 264 21.63 -6.05 14.41
N THR A 265 21.05 -7.09 15.01
CA THR A 265 20.90 -7.23 16.46
C THR A 265 21.84 -8.31 17.02
N ILE A 266 21.92 -8.40 18.36
CA ILE A 266 22.66 -9.47 19.05
C ILE A 266 22.14 -10.89 18.75
N TYR A 267 20.95 -11.02 18.15
CA TYR A 267 20.33 -12.32 17.82
C TYR A 267 20.36 -12.64 16.32
N SER A 268 20.53 -11.63 15.47
CA SER A 268 20.46 -11.77 14.00
C SER A 268 21.80 -11.59 13.29
N TYR A 269 22.90 -11.39 14.03
CA TYR A 269 24.21 -11.09 13.45
C TYR A 269 24.79 -12.16 12.51
N ASP A 270 24.33 -13.40 12.61
CA ASP A 270 24.78 -14.47 11.72
C ASP A 270 24.00 -14.44 10.39
N SER A 271 22.67 -14.55 10.45
CA SER A 271 21.80 -14.57 9.27
C SER A 271 21.79 -13.23 8.53
N ALA A 272 21.46 -12.13 9.21
CA ALA A 272 21.44 -10.79 8.61
C ALA A 272 22.86 -10.31 8.25
N GLY A 273 23.88 -10.79 8.96
CA GLY A 273 25.28 -10.55 8.62
C GLY A 273 25.70 -11.21 7.31
N ALA A 274 25.37 -12.48 7.13
CA ALA A 274 25.63 -13.19 5.87
C ALA A 274 24.89 -12.55 4.69
N GLU A 275 23.64 -12.13 4.91
CA GLU A 275 22.87 -11.39 3.92
C GLU A 275 23.54 -10.07 3.55
N ALA A 276 23.91 -9.23 4.53
CA ALA A 276 24.61 -7.97 4.29
C ALA A 276 25.92 -8.18 3.50
N LEU A 277 26.69 -9.22 3.83
CA LEU A 277 27.94 -9.55 3.15
C LEU A 277 27.73 -9.96 1.68
N SER A 278 26.60 -10.56 1.33
CA SER A 278 26.27 -10.93 -0.05
C SER A 278 26.10 -9.70 -0.97
N TYR A 279 25.64 -8.58 -0.39
CA TYR A 279 25.47 -7.31 -1.07
C TYR A 279 26.77 -6.46 -1.08
N ALA A 280 27.73 -6.74 -0.20
CA ALA A 280 29.01 -6.03 -0.16
C ALA A 280 29.90 -6.40 -1.37
N LYS A 281 30.01 -5.49 -2.34
CA LYS A 281 30.78 -5.67 -3.58
C LYS A 281 32.23 -5.23 -3.44
N ASP A 282 32.51 -4.20 -2.65
CA ASP A 282 33.89 -3.75 -2.40
C ASP A 282 34.45 -4.20 -1.04
N SER A 283 35.78 -4.14 -0.90
CA SER A 283 36.47 -4.55 0.31
C SER A 283 36.18 -3.64 1.51
N SER A 284 36.01 -2.33 1.30
CA SER A 284 35.75 -1.38 2.39
C SER A 284 34.39 -1.62 3.06
N THR A 285 33.35 -1.81 2.25
CA THR A 285 32.01 -2.14 2.66
C THR A 285 31.98 -3.50 3.35
N ARG A 286 32.66 -4.50 2.78
CA ARG A 286 32.76 -5.83 3.42
C ARG A 286 33.40 -5.75 4.80
N GLN A 287 34.48 -4.97 4.95
CA GLN A 287 35.11 -4.75 6.26
C GLN A 287 34.19 -3.99 7.23
N ALA A 288 33.45 -2.98 6.75
CA ALA A 288 32.50 -2.24 7.57
C ALA A 288 31.37 -3.15 8.09
N VAL A 289 30.78 -3.96 7.21
CA VAL A 289 29.77 -4.98 7.57
C VAL A 289 30.35 -5.97 8.59
N GLN A 290 31.57 -6.47 8.37
CA GLN A 290 32.23 -7.39 9.30
C GLN A 290 32.41 -6.78 10.70
N ARG A 291 32.76 -5.49 10.81
CA ARG A 291 32.86 -4.80 12.10
C ARG A 291 31.53 -4.77 12.85
N TYR A 292 30.41 -4.54 12.16
CA TYR A 292 29.07 -4.62 12.77
C TYR A 292 28.77 -6.02 13.28
N ILE A 293 29.05 -7.05 12.48
CA ILE A 293 28.87 -8.47 12.86
C ILE A 293 29.70 -8.79 14.11
N ASP A 294 30.99 -8.46 14.11
CA ASP A 294 31.92 -8.76 15.21
C ASP A 294 31.53 -8.02 16.49
N TRP A 295 31.10 -6.76 16.36
CA TRP A 295 30.61 -5.97 17.48
C TRP A 295 29.38 -6.61 18.13
N GLN A 296 28.39 -7.04 17.33
CA GLN A 296 27.19 -7.70 17.85
C GLN A 296 27.48 -9.08 18.43
N LYS A 297 28.39 -9.85 17.80
CA LYS A 297 28.87 -11.14 18.33
C LYS A 297 29.54 -10.97 19.69
N LYS A 298 30.32 -9.90 19.89
CA LYS A 298 30.92 -9.56 21.18
C LYS A 298 29.85 -9.18 22.21
N ASN A 299 28.86 -8.38 21.83
CA ASN A 299 27.74 -8.00 22.70
C ASN A 299 26.90 -9.20 23.13
N TYR A 300 26.64 -10.15 22.22
CA TYR A 300 25.94 -11.39 22.55
C TYR A 300 26.70 -12.20 23.61
N LYS A 301 28.02 -12.37 23.45
CA LYS A 301 28.85 -13.04 24.45
C LYS A 301 28.80 -12.34 25.81
N LEU A 302 28.82 -11.02 25.83
CA LEU A 302 28.69 -10.22 27.06
C LEU A 302 27.31 -10.38 27.71
N TYR A 303 26.24 -10.38 26.92
CA TYR A 303 24.87 -10.64 27.37
C TYR A 303 24.77 -12.02 28.04
N CYS A 304 25.25 -13.08 27.39
CA CYS A 304 25.28 -14.42 27.99
C CYS A 304 26.09 -14.47 29.29
N LYS A 305 27.25 -13.79 29.34
CA LYS A 305 28.06 -13.70 30.56
C LYS A 305 27.29 -13.00 31.68
N ARG A 306 26.63 -11.88 31.39
CA ARG A 306 25.81 -11.13 32.37
C ARG A 306 24.66 -11.97 32.90
N ASN A 307 23.95 -12.70 32.03
CA ASN A 307 22.87 -13.59 32.45
C ASN A 307 23.39 -14.73 33.35
N ARG A 308 24.53 -15.35 33.00
CA ARG A 308 25.17 -16.36 33.86
C ARG A 308 25.55 -15.78 35.23
N MET A 309 26.10 -14.57 35.27
CA MET A 309 26.45 -13.88 36.52
C MET A 309 25.20 -13.52 37.34
N ALA A 310 24.14 -13.05 36.70
CA ALA A 310 22.86 -12.75 37.36
C ALA A 310 22.22 -14.01 37.94
N ALA A 311 22.23 -15.13 37.20
CA ALA A 311 21.77 -16.42 37.71
C ALA A 311 22.61 -16.92 38.89
N ARG A 312 23.94 -16.72 38.86
CA ARG A 312 24.82 -17.02 40.01
C ARG A 312 24.50 -16.15 41.22
N ARG A 313 24.30 -14.84 41.04
CA ARG A 313 23.91 -13.92 42.12
C ARG A 313 22.55 -14.28 42.70
N ALA A 314 21.58 -14.59 41.86
CA ALA A 314 20.28 -15.06 42.29
C ALA A 314 20.36 -16.35 43.11
N ASN A 315 21.43 -17.15 42.96
CA ASN A 315 21.67 -18.38 43.71
C ASN A 315 22.67 -18.21 44.88
N GLY A 316 22.92 -16.99 45.36
CA GLY A 316 23.82 -16.76 46.51
C GLY A 316 25.31 -16.84 46.15
N ASN A 317 25.70 -16.57 44.90
CA ASN A 317 27.11 -16.55 44.46
C ASN A 317 27.85 -17.88 44.64
N ILE A 318 29.19 -17.88 44.56
CA ILE A 318 30.05 -19.08 44.70
C ILE A 318 30.65 -19.18 46.10
N ILE A 319 30.75 -18.06 46.81
CA ILE A 319 31.24 -18.01 48.18
C ILE A 319 30.12 -17.38 49.00
N GLN A 320 29.70 -18.08 50.04
CA GLN A 320 28.64 -17.66 50.96
C GLN A 320 29.19 -17.63 52.38
N PHE A 321 28.73 -16.66 53.16
CA PHE A 321 28.96 -16.64 54.60
C PHE A 321 27.83 -17.40 55.28
N GLY A 322 28.16 -18.37 56.14
CA GLY A 322 27.20 -19.16 56.89
C GLY A 322 27.21 -18.78 58.35
N LEU A 323 26.02 -18.63 58.93
CA LEU A 323 25.78 -18.50 60.35
C LEU A 323 24.95 -19.71 60.78
N GLU A 324 25.53 -20.55 61.63
CA GLU A 324 24.87 -21.72 62.24
C GLU A 324 24.31 -21.27 63.61
N TRP A 325 22.98 -21.16 63.70
CA TRP A 325 22.33 -20.49 64.85
C TRP A 325 22.01 -21.49 65.96
N MET A 326 21.94 -22.76 65.59
CA MET A 326 21.66 -23.85 66.50
C MET A 326 22.45 -25.04 66.00
N ASP A 327 23.34 -25.53 66.85
CA ASP A 327 24.01 -26.81 66.68
C ASP A 327 24.04 -27.49 68.04
N VAL A 328 23.19 -28.50 68.19
CA VAL A 328 22.93 -29.15 69.48
C VAL A 328 23.14 -30.63 69.30
N GLY A 329 23.90 -31.22 70.21
CA GLY A 329 24.10 -32.66 70.27
C GLY A 329 23.91 -33.16 71.68
N PHE A 330 23.39 -34.38 71.77
CA PHE A 330 23.34 -35.13 73.01
C PHE A 330 24.00 -36.48 72.78
N ASN A 331 24.62 -37.00 73.82
CA ASN A 331 25.16 -38.35 73.81
C ASN A 331 24.04 -39.33 74.24
N PRO A 332 23.62 -40.28 73.38
CA PRO A 332 22.59 -41.25 73.72
C PRO A 332 23.07 -42.42 74.58
N SER A 333 24.38 -42.67 74.67
CA SER A 333 24.98 -43.75 75.47
C SER A 333 25.36 -43.31 76.89
N CYS A 334 24.84 -42.17 77.37
CA CYS A 334 25.14 -41.60 78.68
C CYS A 334 24.52 -42.37 79.88
N TYR A 335 24.16 -43.64 79.71
CA TYR A 335 23.67 -44.51 80.78
C TYR A 335 24.13 -45.94 80.48
N ASP A 336 25.35 -46.27 80.87
CA ASP A 336 25.84 -47.65 80.87
C ASP A 336 26.23 -48.01 82.31
N ASP A 337 25.55 -48.99 82.90
CA ASP A 337 25.67 -49.46 84.30
C ASP A 337 27.04 -50.10 84.61
N THR A 338 28.04 -49.91 83.75
CA THR A 338 29.38 -50.47 83.86
C THR A 338 30.44 -49.36 83.93
N ASP A 339 30.88 -49.07 85.15
CA ASP A 339 32.12 -48.35 85.52
C ASP A 339 32.34 -46.91 84.97
N ASN A 340 31.34 -46.26 84.36
CA ASN A 340 31.47 -44.87 83.89
C ASN A 340 30.61 -43.90 84.70
N ASP A 341 31.25 -43.03 85.47
CA ASP A 341 30.64 -41.97 86.29
C ASP A 341 29.96 -40.83 85.46
N LEU A 342 29.46 -41.05 84.25
CA LEU A 342 29.06 -40.00 83.28
C LEU A 342 27.62 -40.17 82.77
N ASP A 343 26.70 -39.33 83.30
CA ASP A 343 25.24 -39.53 83.17
C ASP A 343 24.58 -38.76 82.02
N ILE A 344 25.09 -37.57 81.70
CA ILE A 344 24.50 -36.71 80.65
C ILE A 344 25.66 -36.00 79.99
N VAL A 345 25.74 -36.04 78.65
CA VAL A 345 26.69 -35.20 77.89
C VAL A 345 25.95 -34.53 76.74
N TRP A 346 26.09 -33.21 76.65
CA TRP A 346 25.48 -32.41 75.60
C TRP A 346 26.40 -31.28 75.16
N PHE A 347 26.14 -30.74 73.97
CA PHE A 347 26.75 -29.48 73.57
C PHE A 347 25.72 -28.56 72.92
N TYR A 348 25.98 -27.26 73.01
CA TYR A 348 25.27 -26.22 72.27
C TYR A 348 26.30 -25.30 71.64
N ASN A 349 26.21 -25.13 70.31
CA ASN A 349 27.11 -24.34 69.50
C ASN A 349 26.36 -23.31 68.65
N ALA A 350 27.00 -22.17 68.44
CA ALA A 350 26.75 -21.28 67.32
C ALA A 350 27.99 -21.25 66.41
N GLY A 351 27.80 -21.31 65.10
CA GLY A 351 28.89 -21.46 64.14
C GLY A 351 28.98 -20.33 63.12
N LEU A 352 30.21 -20.03 62.70
CA LEU A 352 30.51 -19.17 61.56
C LEU A 352 31.22 -19.99 60.50
N SER A 353 30.82 -19.86 59.23
CA SER A 353 31.44 -20.61 58.14
C SER A 353 31.57 -19.84 56.84
N LEU A 354 32.55 -20.25 56.04
CA LEU A 354 32.65 -19.92 54.63
C LEU A 354 32.26 -21.17 53.83
N LYS A 355 31.25 -21.02 52.99
CA LYS A 355 30.80 -22.07 52.07
C LYS A 355 31.23 -21.76 50.65
N PHE A 356 31.97 -22.68 50.06
CA PHE A 356 32.35 -22.69 48.65
C PHE A 356 31.36 -23.57 47.89
N GLY A 357 30.63 -22.94 46.97
CA GLY A 357 29.48 -23.49 46.28
C GLY A 357 28.16 -22.87 46.76
N ASN A 358 27.11 -23.07 45.97
CA ASN A 358 25.75 -22.64 46.32
C ASN A 358 24.77 -23.81 46.34
N TYR A 359 23.51 -23.50 46.68
CA TYR A 359 22.40 -24.45 46.70
C TYR A 359 22.30 -25.38 45.48
N ASN A 360 22.65 -24.90 44.27
CA ASN A 360 22.61 -25.70 43.04
C ASN A 360 23.91 -26.42 42.71
N THR A 361 24.97 -26.23 43.49
CA THR A 361 26.26 -26.90 43.29
C THR A 361 26.18 -28.32 43.84
N PRO A 362 26.57 -29.37 43.09
CA PRO A 362 26.49 -30.76 43.54
C PRO A 362 27.35 -31.05 44.78
N VAL A 363 28.55 -30.48 44.85
CA VAL A 363 29.49 -30.63 45.96
C VAL A 363 29.81 -29.25 46.51
N GLN A 364 29.74 -29.09 47.82
CA GLN A 364 30.00 -27.87 48.55
C GLN A 364 31.05 -28.15 49.62
N PHE A 365 31.96 -27.20 49.82
CA PHE A 365 32.98 -27.28 50.86
C PHE A 365 32.79 -26.15 51.85
N LEU A 366 32.83 -26.45 53.13
CA LEU A 366 32.64 -25.48 54.19
C LEU A 366 33.81 -25.52 55.16
N LEU A 367 34.27 -24.36 55.58
CA LEU A 367 35.24 -24.18 56.64
C LEU A 367 34.67 -23.24 57.67
N GLY A 368 34.85 -23.54 58.96
CA GLY A 368 34.28 -22.69 59.98
C GLY A 368 34.78 -22.96 61.38
N ALA A 369 34.23 -22.20 62.30
CA ALA A 369 34.43 -22.35 63.75
C ALA A 369 33.06 -22.39 64.43
N LYS A 370 32.96 -23.22 65.46
CA LYS A 370 31.79 -23.33 66.33
C LYS A 370 32.18 -22.84 67.71
N ILE A 371 31.47 -21.84 68.21
CA ILE A 371 31.66 -21.29 69.55
C ILE A 371 30.52 -21.83 70.39
N GLY A 372 30.82 -22.48 71.51
CA GLY A 372 29.77 -23.07 72.30
C GLY A 372 30.19 -23.57 73.66
N LEU A 373 29.28 -24.33 74.24
CA LEU A 373 29.41 -24.93 75.55
C LEU A 373 29.21 -26.44 75.42
N VAL A 374 30.07 -27.20 76.08
CA VAL A 374 29.85 -28.62 76.37
C VAL A 374 29.44 -28.74 77.83
N GLY A 375 28.38 -29.48 78.09
CA GLY A 375 27.89 -29.75 79.43
C GLY A 375 27.91 -31.24 79.71
N TYR A 376 28.32 -31.62 80.92
CA TYR A 376 28.29 -32.99 81.36
C TYR A 376 27.96 -33.11 82.85
N THR A 377 27.31 -34.21 83.24
CA THR A 377 27.04 -34.54 84.64
C THR A 377 27.86 -35.77 85.03
N VAL A 378 28.56 -35.67 86.16
CA VAL A 378 29.33 -36.77 86.74
C VAL A 378 28.65 -37.29 88.01
N TRP A 379 28.55 -38.61 88.15
CA TRP A 379 27.97 -39.29 89.32
C TRP A 379 29.07 -39.67 90.32
N TYR A 380 28.97 -39.25 91.58
CA TYR A 380 29.90 -39.64 92.64
C TYR A 380 29.16 -40.21 93.84
N ASP A 381 29.13 -41.54 93.97
CA ASP A 381 28.64 -42.38 95.09
C ASP A 381 27.20 -42.11 95.61
N TYR A 382 26.73 -40.86 95.69
CA TYR A 382 25.38 -40.40 96.06
C TYR A 382 25.01 -38.96 95.59
N ASN A 383 25.89 -38.19 94.90
CA ASN A 383 25.60 -36.83 94.44
C ASN A 383 26.03 -36.59 92.97
N ASP A 384 25.21 -35.84 92.23
CA ASP A 384 25.46 -35.44 90.85
C ASP A 384 26.16 -34.07 90.78
N GLU A 385 27.23 -33.95 90.01
CA GLU A 385 27.87 -32.66 89.71
C GLU A 385 27.78 -32.35 88.21
N SER A 386 27.00 -31.32 87.84
CA SER A 386 26.93 -30.83 86.46
C SER A 386 27.97 -29.75 86.19
N LYS A 387 28.80 -29.95 85.17
CA LYS A 387 29.82 -29.02 84.69
C LYS A 387 29.46 -28.50 83.31
N THR A 388 29.76 -27.23 83.08
CA THR A 388 29.64 -26.60 81.75
C THR A 388 30.96 -25.95 81.41
N CYS A 389 31.52 -26.30 80.26
CA CYS A 389 32.81 -25.83 79.80
C CYS A 389 32.69 -25.17 78.43
N PHE A 390 33.44 -24.09 78.25
CA PHE A 390 33.55 -23.46 76.95
C PHE A 390 34.41 -24.30 76.00
N HIS A 391 33.98 -24.44 74.76
CA HIS A 391 34.78 -25.08 73.72
C HIS A 391 34.69 -24.37 72.37
N LEU A 392 35.68 -24.64 71.51
CA LEU A 392 35.83 -24.03 70.19
C LEU A 392 36.26 -25.07 69.14
N PRO A 393 35.30 -25.82 68.55
CA PRO A 393 35.60 -26.67 67.40
C PRO A 393 35.83 -25.87 66.11
N LEU A 394 36.99 -26.05 65.47
CA LEU A 394 37.22 -25.65 64.08
C LEU A 394 36.82 -26.81 63.17
N PHE A 395 36.14 -26.56 62.06
CA PHE A 395 35.63 -27.64 61.21
C PHE A 395 35.91 -27.43 59.73
N ALA A 396 36.02 -28.56 59.03
CA ALA A 396 36.00 -28.67 57.58
C ALA A 396 34.93 -29.68 57.17
N LYS A 397 33.93 -29.24 56.41
CA LYS A 397 32.77 -30.04 56.00
C LYS A 397 32.75 -30.19 54.48
N LEU A 398 32.63 -31.43 54.02
CA LEU A 398 32.31 -31.76 52.64
C LEU A 398 30.83 -32.14 52.57
N LYS A 399 30.05 -31.37 51.80
CA LYS A 399 28.62 -31.57 51.63
C LYS A 399 28.32 -31.95 50.18
N VAL A 400 27.52 -32.99 49.98
CA VAL A 400 27.11 -33.49 48.67
C VAL A 400 25.59 -33.49 48.57
N ASN A 401 25.05 -32.69 47.64
CA ASN A 401 23.64 -32.71 47.30
C ASN A 401 23.33 -34.00 46.51
N VAL A 402 22.45 -34.84 47.04
CA VAL A 402 22.14 -36.17 46.50
C VAL A 402 20.96 -36.12 45.53
N CYS A 403 19.84 -35.53 45.94
CA CYS A 403 18.64 -35.45 45.11
C CYS A 403 17.76 -34.25 45.49
N ASN A 404 16.81 -33.92 44.61
CA ASN A 404 15.79 -32.93 44.91
C ASN A 404 14.63 -33.61 45.65
N ILE A 405 14.25 -33.10 46.82
CA ILE A 405 13.07 -33.58 47.57
C ILE A 405 11.83 -32.79 47.13
N SER A 406 12.00 -31.52 46.73
CA SER A 406 10.93 -30.69 46.19
C SER A 406 11.49 -29.66 45.19
N LYS A 407 10.64 -28.77 44.68
CA LYS A 407 11.07 -27.64 43.84
C LYS A 407 12.07 -26.70 44.53
N SER A 408 12.05 -26.66 45.87
CA SER A 408 12.83 -25.71 46.68
C SER A 408 13.71 -26.37 47.74
N ALA A 409 13.72 -27.70 47.83
CA ALA A 409 14.50 -28.44 48.83
C ALA A 409 15.31 -29.59 48.20
N LYS A 410 16.51 -29.80 48.72
CA LYS A 410 17.44 -30.87 48.34
C LYS A 410 17.81 -31.73 49.54
N LEU A 411 17.97 -33.02 49.33
CA LEU A 411 18.63 -33.91 50.27
C LEU A 411 20.13 -33.77 50.07
N PHE A 412 20.88 -33.66 51.16
CA PHE A 412 22.32 -33.74 51.13
C PHE A 412 22.83 -34.71 52.18
N VAL A 413 24.03 -35.22 51.93
CA VAL A 413 24.85 -35.91 52.93
C VAL A 413 26.12 -35.09 53.13
N ASP A 414 26.67 -35.16 54.34
CA ASP A 414 27.92 -34.48 54.65
C ASP A 414 28.84 -35.32 55.51
N ALA A 415 30.13 -35.02 55.39
CA ALA A 415 31.18 -35.51 56.26
C ALA A 415 31.97 -34.31 56.78
N THR A 416 32.16 -34.24 58.08
CA THR A 416 32.84 -33.12 58.74
C THR A 416 33.99 -33.62 59.59
N GLY A 417 35.17 -33.04 59.42
CA GLY A 417 36.29 -33.18 60.35
C GLY A 417 36.35 -31.98 61.28
N TYR A 418 36.63 -32.23 62.56
CA TYR A 418 36.75 -31.21 63.59
C TYR A 418 38.14 -31.24 64.22
N PHE A 419 38.63 -30.06 64.57
CA PHE A 419 39.78 -29.82 65.43
C PHE A 419 39.31 -28.98 66.61
N ASN A 420 39.29 -29.57 67.80
CA ASN A 420 38.80 -28.92 69.02
C ASN A 420 39.92 -28.04 69.61
N ALA A 421 39.94 -26.77 69.20
CA ALA A 421 41.01 -25.82 69.49
C ALA A 421 41.01 -25.40 70.97
N VAL A 422 39.82 -25.17 71.52
CA VAL A 422 39.57 -25.07 72.97
C VAL A 422 38.61 -26.20 73.32
N ARG A 423 38.91 -26.97 74.36
CA ARG A 423 38.15 -28.15 74.75
C ARG A 423 38.35 -28.47 76.22
N ASP A 424 37.41 -29.18 76.82
CA ASP A 424 37.65 -29.90 78.07
C ASP A 424 38.26 -31.27 77.73
N GLU A 425 39.50 -31.52 78.16
CA GLU A 425 40.17 -32.80 77.88
C GLU A 425 39.54 -33.99 78.62
N PHE A 426 38.65 -33.74 79.59
CA PHE A 426 37.89 -34.77 80.29
C PHE A 426 36.84 -35.42 79.37
N ILE A 427 36.14 -34.64 78.55
CA ILE A 427 35.06 -35.12 77.67
C ILE A 427 35.46 -35.15 76.19
N GLU A 428 36.30 -34.21 75.74
CA GLU A 428 36.54 -34.00 74.33
C GLU A 428 37.97 -34.35 73.91
N ASN A 429 38.08 -35.06 72.79
CA ASN A 429 39.35 -35.31 72.13
C ASN A 429 39.80 -34.13 71.27
N LYS A 430 41.06 -34.19 70.82
CA LYS A 430 41.65 -33.14 69.97
C LYS A 430 41.02 -33.09 68.57
N PHE A 431 40.59 -34.24 68.06
CA PHE A 431 39.96 -34.38 66.75
C PHE A 431 38.66 -35.16 66.87
N ALA A 432 37.70 -34.81 66.02
CA ALA A 432 36.44 -35.54 65.88
C ALA A 432 36.05 -35.63 64.41
N ALA A 433 35.18 -36.57 64.08
CA ALA A 433 34.58 -36.68 62.76
C ALA A 433 33.06 -36.82 62.89
N SER A 434 32.32 -36.30 61.93
CA SER A 434 30.89 -36.56 61.82
C SER A 434 30.49 -36.93 60.40
N CYS A 435 29.40 -37.67 60.30
CA CYS A 435 28.68 -37.88 59.06
C CYS A 435 27.19 -37.60 59.29
N GLY A 436 26.57 -36.94 58.32
CA GLY A 436 25.22 -36.45 58.46
C GLY A 436 24.39 -36.55 57.19
N ILE A 437 23.09 -36.41 57.38
CA ILE A 437 22.10 -36.24 56.33
C ILE A 437 21.28 -35.00 56.65
N GLY A 438 20.90 -34.24 55.63
CA GLY A 438 20.16 -33.01 55.84
C GLY A 438 19.33 -32.58 54.66
N THR A 439 18.54 -31.56 54.92
CA THR A 439 17.71 -30.88 53.92
C THR A 439 18.24 -29.46 53.72
N ALA A 440 18.53 -29.14 52.46
CA ALA A 440 18.99 -27.83 52.05
C ALA A 440 17.86 -27.10 51.33
N TRP A 441 17.70 -25.83 51.64
CA TRP A 441 17.00 -24.82 50.86
C TRP A 441 18.01 -23.79 50.36
N LYS A 442 17.53 -22.82 49.60
CA LYS A 442 18.38 -21.80 48.96
C LYS A 442 19.38 -21.14 49.91
N HIS A 443 18.94 -20.77 51.11
CA HIS A 443 19.75 -20.11 52.13
C HIS A 443 19.82 -20.88 53.45
N TRP A 444 19.11 -21.99 53.60
CA TRP A 444 19.03 -22.72 54.86
C TRP A 444 19.52 -24.15 54.68
N ASP A 445 20.32 -24.64 55.62
CA ASP A 445 20.57 -26.07 55.77
C ASP A 445 20.06 -26.51 57.14
N TRP A 446 19.34 -27.63 57.17
CA TRP A 446 19.03 -28.35 58.38
C TRP A 446 19.64 -29.74 58.29
N SER A 447 20.51 -30.09 59.23
CA SER A 447 21.24 -31.36 59.24
C SER A 447 20.97 -32.15 60.52
N PHE A 448 20.96 -33.47 60.37
CA PHE A 448 21.06 -34.44 61.46
C PHE A 448 22.32 -35.25 61.23
N TYR A 449 23.15 -35.38 62.26
CA TYR A 449 24.44 -36.03 62.11
C TYR A 449 24.86 -36.77 63.36
N TYR A 450 25.70 -37.76 63.14
CA TYR A 450 26.38 -38.49 64.20
C TYR A 450 27.84 -38.00 64.25
N LYS A 451 28.30 -37.60 65.43
CA LYS A 451 29.68 -37.11 65.66
C LYS A 451 30.38 -38.06 66.62
N ALA A 452 31.54 -38.53 66.23
CA ALA A 452 32.41 -39.38 67.03
C ALA A 452 33.76 -38.72 67.24
N ASP A 453 34.26 -38.77 68.47
CA ASP A 453 35.58 -38.28 68.81
C ASP A 453 36.67 -39.28 68.43
N LEU A 454 37.77 -38.80 67.85
CA LEU A 454 38.85 -39.64 67.33
C LEU A 454 39.95 -39.82 68.39
N GLY A 455 40.28 -41.07 68.70
CA GLY A 455 41.33 -41.43 69.66
C GLY A 455 40.83 -41.48 71.10
N ASN A 456 39.76 -42.23 71.33
CA ASN A 456 39.09 -42.41 72.62
C ASN A 456 40.09 -42.74 73.74
N LYS A 457 40.32 -41.79 74.66
CA LYS A 457 41.30 -41.91 75.75
C LYS A 457 40.79 -42.70 76.96
N ARG A 458 39.47 -42.90 77.10
CA ARG A 458 38.87 -43.42 78.34
C ARG A 458 37.77 -44.46 78.13
N HIS A 459 37.59 -45.00 76.92
CA HIS A 459 36.46 -45.88 76.59
C HIS A 459 35.09 -45.27 76.90
N LEU A 460 35.03 -43.93 76.95
CA LEU A 460 33.76 -43.21 77.01
C LEU A 460 33.22 -43.20 75.59
N ASP A 461 32.05 -43.78 75.36
CA ASP A 461 31.34 -43.67 74.08
C ASP A 461 30.79 -42.24 73.95
N ASN A 462 31.69 -41.26 73.77
CA ASN A 462 31.39 -39.83 73.62
C ASN A 462 30.93 -39.51 72.20
N ASP A 463 29.97 -40.30 71.73
CA ASP A 463 29.37 -40.15 70.43
C ASP A 463 28.09 -39.34 70.57
N TYR A 464 27.87 -38.40 69.67
CA TYR A 464 26.74 -37.48 69.74
C TYR A 464 25.79 -37.72 68.58
N LEU A 465 24.50 -37.79 68.89
CA LEU A 465 23.45 -37.52 67.94
C LEU A 465 23.13 -36.02 68.00
N ALA A 466 23.29 -35.36 66.87
CA ALA A 466 23.20 -33.91 66.79
C ALA A 466 22.34 -33.45 65.63
N THR A 467 21.83 -32.23 65.78
CA THR A 467 21.12 -31.50 64.73
C THR A 467 21.65 -30.09 64.64
N SER A 468 21.72 -29.55 63.42
CA SER A 468 22.09 -28.16 63.24
C SER A 468 21.33 -27.43 62.15
N ILE A 469 21.14 -26.12 62.35
CA ILE A 469 20.46 -25.22 61.42
C ILE A 469 21.41 -24.08 61.06
N SER A 470 21.71 -23.95 59.77
CA SER A 470 22.59 -22.93 59.21
C SER A 470 21.88 -22.06 58.20
N TYR A 471 22.12 -20.75 58.27
CA TYR A 471 21.71 -19.77 57.27
C TYR A 471 22.92 -19.27 56.48
N TYR A 472 22.78 -19.10 55.16
CA TYR A 472 23.84 -18.61 54.29
C TYR A 472 23.42 -17.35 53.52
N PHE A 473 24.28 -16.34 53.57
CA PHE A 473 24.11 -15.04 52.92
C PHE A 473 24.61 -15.04 51.48
#